data_AF-A0A435XNZ1-F1
#
_entry.id   AF-A0A435XNZ1-F1
#
_cell.length_a   1.000
_cell.length_b   1.000
_cell.length_c   1.000
_cell.angle_alpha   90.00
_cell.angle_beta   90.00
_cell.angle_gamma   90.00
#
_symmetry.space_group_name_H-M   'P 1'
#
loop_
_entity.id
_entity.type
_entity.pdbx_description
1 polymer ?
#
loop_
_entity_poly.entity_id
_entity_poly.type
_entity_poly.pdbx_seq_one_letter_code
_entity_poly.pdbx_strand_id
1 'polypeptide(L)'
;ASVGRVLRDKAVELTRQCGRDVIVTAVSARDHKRDRGVDLSSAKWFDDPVKMAQTAEIDVFVELIGGDEGPARSSVKTALEAGRHVVTANKALLAKHGVALAEIAEKKGVLLNYEAAVAGGIPVIKTMREAMAGNSVTRVFGILNGTCNYILT
;
A
#
# COMPACT_ATOMS: atom_id res chain seq x y z
N ALA A 1 -10.70 -0.14 -6.29
CA ALA A 1 -11.51 -1.28 -6.77
C ALA A 1 -10.63 -2.46 -7.17
N SER A 2 -9.64 -2.25 -8.05
CA SER A 2 -8.81 -3.33 -8.60
C SER A 2 -8.13 -4.23 -7.56
N VAL A 3 -7.61 -3.68 -6.46
CA VAL A 3 -7.03 -4.48 -5.36
C VAL A 3 -8.07 -5.44 -4.77
N GLY A 4 -9.26 -4.94 -4.40
CA GLY A 4 -10.34 -5.78 -3.87
C GLY A 4 -10.78 -6.87 -4.85
N ARG A 5 -10.80 -6.56 -6.16
CA ARG A 5 -11.10 -7.55 -7.21
C ARG A 5 -10.04 -8.65 -7.25
N VAL A 6 -8.77 -8.28 -7.30
CA VAL A 6 -7.66 -9.25 -7.37
C VAL A 6 -7.62 -10.12 -6.12
N LEU A 7 -7.81 -9.54 -4.93
CA LEU A 7 -7.85 -10.30 -3.67
C LEU A 7 -8.95 -11.36 -3.68
N ARG A 8 -10.14 -11.02 -4.19
CA ARG A 8 -11.25 -11.96 -4.34
C ARG A 8 -10.97 -13.01 -5.40
N ASP A 9 -10.58 -12.60 -6.60
CA ASP A 9 -10.40 -13.49 -7.75
C ASP A 9 -9.21 -14.46 -7.55
N LYS A 10 -8.24 -14.09 -6.69
CA LYS A 10 -7.07 -14.89 -6.34
C LYS A 10 -7.09 -15.45 -4.92
N ALA A 11 -8.23 -15.40 -4.22
CA ALA A 11 -8.32 -15.77 -2.81
C ALA A 11 -7.71 -17.15 -2.51
N VAL A 12 -8.05 -18.19 -3.29
CA VAL A 12 -7.54 -19.56 -3.10
C VAL A 12 -6.00 -19.63 -3.23
N GLU A 13 -5.45 -18.94 -4.23
CA GLU A 13 -4.00 -18.93 -4.48
C GLU A 13 -3.26 -18.16 -3.38
N LEU A 14 -3.80 -17.01 -2.98
CA LEU A 14 -3.27 -16.20 -1.89
C LEU A 14 -3.32 -16.93 -0.55
N THR A 15 -4.43 -17.60 -0.22
CA THR A 15 -4.54 -18.41 0.99
C THR A 15 -3.49 -19.51 1.02
N ARG A 16 -3.27 -20.19 -0.11
CA ARG A 16 -2.23 -21.23 -0.23
C ARG A 16 -0.81 -20.65 -0.01
N GLN A 17 -0.53 -19.46 -0.54
CA GLN A 17 0.79 -18.83 -0.41
C GLN A 17 1.03 -18.22 0.97
N CYS A 18 0.03 -17.56 1.55
CA CYS A 18 0.12 -16.88 2.84
C CYS A 18 -0.11 -17.82 4.03
N GLY A 19 -0.67 -19.02 3.79
CA GLY A 19 -1.08 -19.97 4.83
C GLY A 19 -2.28 -19.49 5.66
N ARG A 20 -2.97 -18.44 5.21
CA ARG A 20 -4.15 -17.84 5.86
C ARG A 20 -4.94 -17.02 4.85
N ASP A 21 -6.21 -16.79 5.13
CA ASP A 21 -7.05 -15.97 4.26
C ASP A 21 -6.65 -14.50 4.30
N VAL A 22 -6.79 -13.83 3.14
CA VAL A 22 -6.59 -12.39 3.00
C VAL A 22 -7.94 -11.74 2.68
N ILE A 23 -8.53 -11.10 3.70
CA ILE A 23 -9.91 -10.61 3.65
C ILE A 23 -9.93 -9.09 3.81
N VAL A 24 -10.73 -8.41 2.99
CA VAL A 24 -10.99 -6.97 3.15
C VAL A 24 -12.08 -6.78 4.21
N THR A 25 -11.68 -6.40 5.43
CA THR A 25 -12.60 -6.25 6.58
C THR A 25 -13.03 -4.81 6.83
N ALA A 26 -12.31 -3.82 6.31
CA ALA A 26 -12.62 -2.40 6.46
C ALA A 26 -12.30 -1.62 5.19
N VAL A 27 -13.07 -0.55 4.93
CA VAL A 27 -12.86 0.34 3.80
C VAL A 27 -13.22 1.78 4.15
N SER A 28 -12.44 2.72 3.61
CA SER A 28 -12.73 4.16 3.65
C SER A 28 -12.58 4.75 2.25
N ALA A 29 -13.55 5.57 1.86
CA ALA A 29 -13.49 6.31 0.61
C ALA A 29 -14.42 7.53 0.65
N ARG A 30 -14.14 8.53 -0.20
CA ARG A 30 -14.93 9.77 -0.29
C ARG A 30 -16.41 9.57 -0.63
N ASP A 31 -16.75 8.55 -1.40
CA ASP A 31 -18.12 8.28 -1.84
C ASP A 31 -18.50 6.82 -1.55
N HIS A 32 -19.40 6.62 -0.59
CA HIS A 32 -19.87 5.29 -0.20
C HIS A 32 -20.76 4.62 -1.27
N LYS A 33 -21.54 5.41 -2.02
CA LYS A 33 -22.56 4.93 -2.96
C LYS A 33 -22.02 4.59 -4.33
N ARG A 34 -20.82 5.08 -4.67
CA ARG A 34 -20.17 4.76 -5.95
C ARG A 34 -19.98 3.26 -6.11
N ASP A 35 -20.60 2.70 -7.15
CA ASP A 35 -20.33 1.33 -7.56
C ASP A 35 -18.87 1.19 -8.02
N ARG A 36 -18.21 0.16 -7.50
CA ARG A 36 -16.80 -0.16 -7.73
C ARG A 36 -16.63 -1.51 -8.43
N GLY A 37 -17.71 -2.22 -8.75
CA GLY A 37 -17.67 -3.55 -9.36
C GLY A 37 -16.98 -4.60 -8.49
N VAL A 38 -17.03 -4.42 -7.17
CA VAL A 38 -16.54 -5.35 -6.14
C VAL A 38 -17.53 -5.37 -4.99
N ASP A 39 -17.81 -6.57 -4.48
CA ASP A 39 -18.65 -6.72 -3.30
C ASP A 39 -17.84 -6.30 -2.06
N LEU A 40 -18.36 -5.31 -1.33
CA LEU A 40 -17.79 -4.78 -0.08
C LEU A 40 -18.82 -4.83 1.05
N SER A 41 -19.88 -5.63 0.90
CA SER A 41 -20.97 -5.74 1.87
C SER A 41 -20.50 -6.25 3.24
N SER A 42 -19.47 -7.10 3.25
CA SER A 42 -18.86 -7.63 4.48
C SER A 42 -17.84 -6.69 5.14
N ALA A 43 -17.43 -5.61 4.45
CA ALA A 43 -16.44 -4.68 4.97
C ALA A 43 -17.09 -3.57 5.78
N LYS A 44 -16.52 -3.27 6.96
CA LYS A 44 -16.94 -2.13 7.77
C LYS A 44 -16.52 -0.82 7.09
N TRP A 45 -17.48 0.06 6.89
CA TRP A 45 -17.24 1.36 6.28
C TRP A 45 -16.81 2.41 7.31
N PHE A 46 -15.87 3.26 6.90
CA PHE A 46 -15.38 4.39 7.67
C PHE A 46 -15.35 5.64 6.79
N ASP A 47 -15.97 6.73 7.28
CA ASP A 47 -15.93 8.02 6.58
C ASP A 47 -14.56 8.71 6.70
N ASP A 48 -13.79 8.35 7.72
CA ASP A 48 -12.44 8.89 7.97
C ASP A 48 -11.39 7.77 7.96
N PRO A 49 -10.40 7.83 7.04
CA PRO A 49 -9.33 6.84 6.97
C PRO A 49 -8.42 6.86 8.20
N VAL A 50 -8.30 7.98 8.92
CA VAL A 50 -7.49 8.07 10.15
C VAL A 50 -8.18 7.29 11.28
N LYS A 51 -9.49 7.49 11.44
CA LYS A 51 -10.31 6.68 12.36
C LYS A 51 -10.26 5.19 12.01
N MET A 52 -10.31 4.85 10.73
CA MET A 52 -10.16 3.46 10.28
C MET A 52 -8.79 2.89 10.68
N ALA A 53 -7.71 3.60 10.40
CA ALA A 53 -6.35 3.20 10.77
C ALA A 53 -6.18 2.96 12.27
N GLN A 54 -6.86 3.75 13.10
CA GLN A 54 -6.78 3.66 14.56
C GLN A 54 -7.64 2.54 15.16
N THR A 55 -8.87 2.37 14.66
CA THR A 55 -9.91 1.60 15.37
C THR A 55 -10.38 0.34 14.64
N ALA A 56 -10.07 0.19 13.35
CA ALA A 56 -10.44 -1.02 12.63
C ALA A 56 -9.59 -2.20 13.09
N GLU A 57 -10.22 -3.37 13.30
CA GLU A 57 -9.55 -4.63 13.61
C GLU A 57 -8.96 -5.22 12.32
N ILE A 58 -7.79 -4.75 11.92
CA ILE A 58 -7.11 -5.14 10.66
C ILE A 58 -5.64 -5.51 10.90
N ASP A 59 -5.08 -6.50 10.22
CA ASP A 59 -3.64 -6.76 10.37
C ASP A 59 -2.78 -5.82 9.51
N VAL A 60 -3.31 -5.45 8.35
CA VAL A 60 -2.63 -4.67 7.31
C VAL A 60 -3.52 -3.51 6.87
N PHE A 61 -2.96 -2.29 6.88
CA PHE A 61 -3.58 -1.10 6.33
C PHE A 61 -3.04 -0.83 4.93
N VAL A 62 -3.94 -0.67 3.94
CA VAL A 62 -3.57 -0.42 2.54
C VAL A 62 -3.95 1.01 2.17
N GLU A 63 -2.96 1.84 1.84
CA GLU A 63 -3.15 3.24 1.46
C GLU A 63 -3.08 3.46 -0.06
N LEU A 64 -4.16 4.04 -0.60
CA LEU A 64 -4.35 4.32 -2.03
C LEU A 64 -5.06 5.68 -2.25
N ILE A 65 -4.91 6.63 -1.32
CA ILE A 65 -5.60 7.93 -1.32
C ILE A 65 -4.93 8.90 -2.31
N GLY A 66 -3.59 8.90 -2.32
CA GLY A 66 -2.79 9.86 -3.09
C GLY A 66 -2.57 11.20 -2.37
N GLY A 67 -1.54 11.93 -2.79
CA GLY A 67 -1.06 13.16 -2.13
C GLY A 67 -0.04 12.86 -1.02
N ASP A 68 0.70 13.89 -0.58
CA ASP A 68 1.78 13.74 0.41
C ASP A 68 1.42 14.25 1.82
N GLU A 69 0.27 14.91 1.99
CA GLU A 69 -0.17 15.48 3.27
C GLU A 69 -1.61 15.08 3.62
N GLY A 70 -2.09 15.58 4.76
CA GLY A 70 -3.49 15.43 5.18
C GLY A 70 -3.85 13.96 5.45
N PRO A 71 -5.04 13.50 5.02
CA PRO A 71 -5.52 12.16 5.34
C PRO A 71 -4.59 11.02 4.91
N ALA A 72 -3.86 11.18 3.80
CA ALA A 72 -2.92 10.15 3.32
C ALA A 72 -1.77 9.94 4.34
N ARG A 73 -1.08 11.02 4.72
CA ARG A 73 0.00 10.97 5.69
C ARG A 73 -0.50 10.61 7.08
N SER A 74 -1.58 11.24 7.54
CA SER A 74 -2.12 11.03 8.89
C SER A 74 -2.59 9.60 9.08
N SER A 75 -3.28 9.00 8.11
CA SER A 75 -3.78 7.63 8.24
C SER A 75 -2.64 6.59 8.25
N VAL A 76 -1.62 6.75 7.40
CA VAL A 76 -0.45 5.87 7.40
C VAL A 76 0.33 5.98 8.70
N LYS A 77 0.58 7.20 9.17
CA LYS A 77 1.25 7.44 10.45
C LYS A 77 0.48 6.77 11.59
N THR A 78 -0.83 7.01 11.68
CA THR A 78 -1.70 6.43 12.71
C THR A 78 -1.73 4.89 12.64
N ALA A 79 -1.78 4.30 11.44
CA ALA A 79 -1.75 2.84 11.29
C ALA A 79 -0.45 2.24 11.84
N LEU A 80 0.70 2.82 11.49
CA LEU A 80 2.00 2.37 12.00
C LEU A 80 2.10 2.57 13.52
N GLU A 81 1.66 3.72 14.04
CA GLU A 81 1.65 4.00 15.48
C GLU A 81 0.73 3.04 16.27
N ALA A 82 -0.36 2.59 15.65
CA ALA A 82 -1.28 1.57 16.16
C ALA A 82 -0.75 0.13 16.03
N GLY A 83 0.46 -0.07 15.49
CA GLY A 83 1.07 -1.40 15.36
C GLY A 83 0.50 -2.22 14.21
N ARG A 84 0.00 -1.57 13.15
CA ARG A 84 -0.51 -2.20 11.94
C ARG A 84 0.58 -2.20 10.86
N HIS A 85 0.69 -3.26 10.07
CA HIS A 85 1.54 -3.22 8.86
C HIS A 85 0.90 -2.27 7.83
N VAL A 86 1.71 -1.59 7.02
CA VAL A 86 1.23 -0.70 5.96
C VAL A 86 1.73 -1.12 4.60
N VAL A 87 0.83 -1.11 3.61
CA VAL A 87 1.15 -1.19 2.17
C VAL A 87 0.67 0.08 1.50
N THR A 88 1.52 0.76 0.72
CA THR A 88 1.14 1.99 -0.02
C THR A 88 1.66 1.97 -1.46
N ALA A 89 0.89 2.58 -2.37
CA ALA A 89 1.33 2.87 -3.75
C ALA A 89 1.68 4.37 -3.96
N ASN A 90 1.74 5.15 -2.89
CA ASN A 90 1.78 6.60 -2.94
C ASN A 90 3.21 7.15 -3.02
N LYS A 91 3.65 7.37 -4.26
CA LYS A 91 4.96 7.96 -4.58
C LYS A 91 5.24 9.28 -3.86
N ALA A 92 4.27 10.19 -3.86
CA ALA A 92 4.48 11.54 -3.32
C ALA A 92 4.67 11.51 -1.79
N LEU A 93 3.86 10.71 -1.10
CA LEU A 93 3.99 10.48 0.33
C LEU A 93 5.36 9.91 0.69
N LEU A 94 5.81 8.87 -0.02
CA LEU A 94 7.09 8.22 0.25
C LEU A 94 8.29 9.13 -0.05
N ALA A 95 8.22 9.89 -1.14
CA ALA A 95 9.29 10.82 -1.51
C ALA A 95 9.55 11.89 -0.45
N LYS A 96 8.48 12.36 0.22
CA LYS A 96 8.58 13.44 1.21
C LYS A 96 8.71 12.96 2.65
N HIS A 97 8.01 11.87 3.00
CA HIS A 97 7.84 11.41 4.38
C HIS A 97 8.30 9.98 4.61
N GLY A 98 8.81 9.29 3.59
CA GLY A 98 9.14 7.86 3.65
C GLY A 98 10.10 7.49 4.78
N VAL A 99 11.15 8.29 5.01
CA VAL A 99 12.13 8.06 6.10
C VAL A 99 11.45 8.13 7.47
N ALA A 100 10.72 9.20 7.75
CA ALA A 100 10.04 9.37 9.02
C ALA A 100 8.99 8.27 9.28
N LEU A 101 8.30 7.81 8.23
CA LEU A 101 7.35 6.70 8.35
C LEU A 101 8.06 5.36 8.58
N ALA A 102 9.18 5.12 7.91
CA ALA A 102 9.98 3.91 8.11
C ALA A 102 10.53 3.82 9.55
N GLU A 103 11.00 4.92 10.12
CA GLU A 103 11.44 4.96 11.52
C GLU A 103 10.33 4.60 12.51
N ILE A 104 9.08 5.03 12.24
CA ILE A 104 7.93 4.64 13.07
C ILE A 104 7.67 3.14 12.93
N ALA A 105 7.69 2.63 11.71
CA ALA A 105 7.49 1.21 11.43
C ALA A 105 8.51 0.35 12.16
N GLU A 106 9.79 0.72 12.09
CA GLU A 106 10.89 0.05 12.80
C GLU A 106 10.70 0.09 14.32
N LYS A 107 10.39 1.26 14.89
CA LYS A 107 10.14 1.42 16.35
C LYS A 107 8.97 0.57 16.83
N LYS A 108 7.97 0.34 15.97
CA LYS A 108 6.77 -0.43 16.30
C LYS A 108 6.89 -1.91 15.94
N GLY A 109 7.99 -2.33 15.30
CA GLY A 109 8.17 -3.71 14.84
C GLY A 109 7.21 -4.12 13.72
N VAL A 110 6.74 -3.16 12.92
CA VAL A 110 5.82 -3.40 11.80
C VAL A 110 6.49 -3.08 10.46
N LEU A 111 5.82 -3.44 9.37
CA LEU A 111 6.36 -3.31 8.02
C LEU A 111 5.70 -2.15 7.29
N LEU A 112 6.49 -1.40 6.53
CA LEU A 112 6.04 -0.42 5.54
C LEU A 112 6.49 -0.88 4.15
N ASN A 113 5.56 -1.42 3.36
CA ASN A 113 5.81 -1.95 2.02
C ASN A 113 5.27 -1.00 0.94
N TYR A 114 6.05 -0.82 -0.13
CA TYR A 114 5.77 0.23 -1.12
C TYR A 114 6.20 -0.10 -2.56
N GLU A 115 6.25 -1.39 -2.91
CA GLU A 115 6.61 -1.83 -4.27
C GLU A 115 5.77 -1.12 -5.35
N ALA A 116 4.44 -1.05 -5.16
CA ALA A 116 3.53 -0.44 -6.12
C ALA A 116 3.75 1.07 -6.36
N ALA A 117 4.56 1.74 -5.53
CA ALA A 117 4.94 3.12 -5.77
C ALA A 117 5.99 3.23 -6.89
N VAL A 118 6.81 2.21 -7.14
CA VAL A 118 7.93 2.28 -8.09
C VAL A 118 7.72 1.30 -9.23
N ALA A 119 7.80 1.78 -10.47
CA ALA A 119 7.71 0.96 -11.68
C ALA A 119 6.45 0.07 -11.82
N GLY A 120 5.37 0.39 -11.08
CA GLY A 120 4.08 -0.29 -11.18
C GLY A 120 4.15 -1.76 -10.75
N GLY A 121 4.08 -2.67 -11.72
CA GLY A 121 4.13 -4.12 -11.48
C GLY A 121 5.53 -4.74 -11.54
N ILE A 122 6.57 -3.95 -11.85
CA ILE A 122 7.95 -4.45 -11.92
C ILE A 122 8.51 -4.51 -10.49
N PRO A 123 9.03 -5.67 -10.01
CA PRO A 123 9.45 -5.86 -8.62
C PRO A 123 10.82 -5.24 -8.33
N VAL A 124 10.96 -3.92 -8.49
CA VAL A 124 12.24 -3.21 -8.36
C VAL A 124 12.69 -3.14 -6.91
N ILE A 125 11.79 -2.79 -5.99
CA ILE A 125 12.12 -2.64 -4.56
C ILE A 125 12.53 -3.98 -3.96
N LYS A 126 11.77 -5.05 -4.23
CA LYS A 126 12.09 -6.39 -3.77
C LYS A 126 13.44 -6.87 -4.32
N THR A 127 13.69 -6.66 -5.61
CA THR A 127 14.98 -7.03 -6.22
C THR A 127 16.14 -6.32 -5.55
N MET A 128 16.00 -5.00 -5.33
CA MET A 128 17.03 -4.20 -4.67
C MET A 128 17.26 -4.62 -3.20
N ARG A 129 16.17 -4.92 -2.47
CA ARG A 129 16.21 -5.24 -1.04
C ARG A 129 16.68 -6.67 -0.75
N GLU A 130 16.25 -7.63 -1.55
CA GLU A 130 16.44 -9.06 -1.26
C GLU A 130 17.49 -9.67 -2.19
N ALA A 131 17.31 -9.58 -3.51
CA ALA A 131 18.18 -10.24 -4.47
C ALA A 131 19.57 -9.57 -4.55
N MET A 132 19.64 -8.26 -4.31
CA MET A 132 20.88 -7.49 -4.38
C MET A 132 21.50 -7.18 -3.01
N ALA A 133 20.99 -7.75 -1.92
CA ALA A 133 21.45 -7.43 -0.56
C ALA A 133 22.98 -7.62 -0.34
N GLY A 134 23.60 -8.57 -1.06
CA GLY A 134 25.04 -8.82 -1.01
C GLY A 134 25.88 -8.06 -2.05
N ASN A 135 25.27 -7.20 -2.87
CA ASN A 135 25.92 -6.51 -3.98
C ASN A 135 26.01 -4.99 -3.73
N SER A 136 27.09 -4.38 -4.20
CA SER A 136 27.25 -2.93 -4.20
C SER A 136 26.71 -2.33 -5.49
N VAL A 137 25.45 -1.86 -5.47
CA VAL A 137 24.82 -1.23 -6.63
C VAL A 137 25.41 0.17 -6.85
N THR A 138 26.10 0.36 -7.97
CA THR A 138 26.75 1.66 -8.27
C THR A 138 25.86 2.61 -9.05
N ARG A 139 24.91 2.09 -9.84
CA ARG A 139 23.99 2.90 -10.67
C ARG A 139 22.66 2.19 -10.90
N VAL A 140 21.59 2.97 -11.01
CA VAL A 140 20.24 2.52 -11.40
C VAL A 140 19.75 3.45 -12.52
N PHE A 141 19.32 2.88 -13.64
CA PHE A 141 18.72 3.60 -14.76
C PHE A 141 17.43 2.92 -15.20
N GLY A 142 16.44 3.71 -15.61
CA GLY A 142 15.19 3.18 -16.11
C GLY A 142 14.20 4.28 -16.53
N ILE A 143 13.29 3.92 -17.42
CA ILE A 143 12.15 4.77 -17.79
C ILE A 143 11.01 4.44 -16.82
N LEU A 144 10.76 5.36 -15.88
CA LEU A 144 9.85 5.11 -14.75
C LEU A 144 8.52 5.86 -14.87
N ASN A 145 8.29 6.53 -16.01
CA ASN A 145 7.03 7.23 -16.31
C ASN A 145 6.51 6.82 -17.69
N GLY A 146 5.44 6.02 -17.70
CA GLY A 146 4.84 5.52 -18.93
C GLY A 146 4.21 6.62 -19.79
N THR A 147 3.62 7.65 -19.20
CA THR A 147 2.99 8.76 -19.95
C THR A 147 4.03 9.57 -20.70
N CYS A 148 5.13 9.96 -20.05
CA CYS A 148 6.23 10.65 -20.72
C CYS A 148 6.83 9.78 -21.82
N ASN A 149 7.02 8.48 -21.56
CA ASN A 149 7.55 7.57 -22.58
C ASN A 149 6.65 7.49 -23.81
N TYR A 150 5.35 7.31 -23.61
CA TYR A 150 4.37 7.24 -24.71
C TYR A 150 4.35 8.52 -25.55
N ILE A 151 4.57 9.69 -24.94
CA ILE A 151 4.65 10.96 -25.69
C ILE A 151 5.93 11.03 -26.54
N LEU A 152 7.01 10.38 -26.11
CA LEU A 152 8.33 10.45 -26.74
C LEU A 152 8.60 9.34 -27.78
N THR A 153 7.73 8.33 -27.89
CA THR A 153 7.87 7.17 -28.79
C THR A 153 6.69 7.06 -29.75
#